data_AF-A0A7C7BTU8-F1
#
_entry.id   AF-A0A7C7BTU8-F1
#
_cell.length_a   1.000
_cell.length_b   1.000
_cell.length_c   1.000
_cell.angle_alpha   90.00
_cell.angle_beta   90.00
_cell.angle_gamma   90.00
#
_symmetry.space_group_name_H-M   'P 1'
#
loop_
_entity.id
_entity.type
_entity.pdbx_description
1 polymer ?
#
loop_
_entity_poly.entity_id
_entity_poly.type
_entity_poly.pdbx_seq_one_letter_code
_entity_poly.pdbx_strand_id
1 'polypeptide(L)'
;MRIITLILTLLGLTCLGANAQCPAGQLEVQIDVTTDGWGFEGYWELVPGGNPCGSGTIFAGGNTTQLGCSGGTATIGNGYANSTTISEGPWCLTENATYDIKSIDDYNDGGTKYTVKIESFPIYSFTAVGTIDNFSFINSLPPELDASMLTLETSAFMEIGSIDVIGDAENLGATAITSLDINYSIDSGPTVTDALTGLNIAPFTEYNFTHATPWVPTVGGDYTLKVWVSNVNGSAVDSVPANDMITKQITIVGQTPNIISSYTYTGNTFAYTEIGNSTDAISIPMDLDFHPNGELWVVNLGLWNGTGSSGGTTITFYKPGEVGQQSLYRKDSNSKHFMALPTGLAFSLNGNFAT
;
A
#
# COMPACT_ATOMS: atom_id res chain seq x y z
N MET A 1 -77.21 -41.01 0.91
CA MET A 1 -77.12 -39.61 1.39
C MET A 1 -76.05 -39.54 2.48
N ARG A 2 -74.87 -39.01 2.14
CA ARG A 2 -73.95 -38.23 2.98
C ARG A 2 -72.56 -38.26 2.33
N ILE A 3 -72.34 -37.24 1.52
CA ILE A 3 -71.03 -36.73 1.11
C ILE A 3 -70.29 -36.36 2.40
N ILE A 4 -69.08 -36.89 2.62
CA ILE A 4 -68.15 -36.35 3.62
C ILE A 4 -66.91 -35.89 2.85
N THR A 5 -66.86 -34.57 2.74
CA THR A 5 -65.88 -33.74 2.07
C THR A 5 -64.51 -33.87 2.74
N LEU A 6 -63.49 -34.15 1.93
CA LEU A 6 -62.08 -34.07 2.28
C LEU A 6 -61.70 -32.58 2.48
N ILE A 7 -61.40 -32.18 3.71
CA ILE A 7 -60.86 -30.85 4.01
C ILE A 7 -59.33 -30.96 3.97
N LEU A 8 -58.74 -30.48 2.88
CA LEU A 8 -57.30 -30.30 2.73
C LEU A 8 -56.93 -28.96 3.39
N THR A 9 -56.44 -28.99 4.62
CA THR A 9 -55.89 -27.82 5.30
C THR A 9 -54.52 -27.47 4.72
N LEU A 10 -54.49 -26.48 3.84
CA LEU A 10 -53.29 -25.79 3.37
C LEU A 10 -52.73 -24.94 4.52
N LEU A 11 -51.76 -25.47 5.26
CA LEU A 11 -51.00 -24.69 6.24
C LEU A 11 -50.09 -23.72 5.47
N GLY A 12 -50.40 -22.42 5.59
CA GLY A 12 -49.63 -21.33 5.01
C GLY A 12 -48.21 -21.32 5.56
N LEU A 13 -47.24 -21.45 4.65
CA LEU A 13 -45.84 -21.16 4.91
C LEU A 13 -45.72 -19.63 5.05
N THR A 14 -45.59 -19.17 6.29
CA THR A 14 -45.30 -17.77 6.61
C THR A 14 -43.92 -17.42 6.05
N CYS A 15 -43.91 -16.44 5.15
CA CYS A 15 -42.74 -15.77 4.63
C CYS A 15 -41.85 -15.29 5.79
N LEU A 16 -40.71 -15.95 5.99
CA LEU A 16 -39.61 -15.46 6.82
C LEU A 16 -38.88 -14.38 6.01
N GLY A 17 -38.55 -13.28 6.68
CA GLY A 17 -38.09 -12.00 6.13
C GLY A 17 -37.28 -12.10 4.85
N ALA A 18 -37.88 -11.64 3.75
CA ALA A 18 -37.12 -11.19 2.59
C ALA A 18 -36.39 -9.91 2.99
N ASN A 19 -35.05 -9.95 3.03
CA ASN A 19 -34.28 -8.73 2.75
C ASN A 19 -34.81 -8.24 1.40
N ALA A 20 -35.40 -7.05 1.37
CA ALA A 20 -35.98 -6.52 0.14
C ALA A 20 -34.84 -6.33 -0.87
N GLN A 21 -34.64 -7.30 -1.76
CA GLN A 21 -33.73 -7.15 -2.89
C GLN A 21 -34.20 -5.94 -3.70
N CYS A 22 -33.24 -5.13 -4.15
CA CYS A 22 -33.56 -4.00 -5.00
C CYS A 22 -34.34 -4.44 -6.25
N PRO A 23 -35.24 -3.61 -6.78
CA PRO A 23 -35.94 -3.90 -8.01
C PRO A 23 -34.97 -4.23 -9.15
N ALA A 24 -35.41 -5.03 -10.13
CA ALA A 24 -34.59 -5.39 -11.28
C ALA A 24 -34.01 -4.13 -11.97
N GLY A 25 -32.70 -4.15 -12.24
CA GLY A 25 -31.95 -3.01 -12.80
C GLY A 25 -31.45 -2.01 -11.75
N GLN A 26 -31.54 -2.35 -10.46
CA GLN A 26 -30.96 -1.58 -9.36
C GLN A 26 -30.12 -2.48 -8.46
N LEU A 27 -29.08 -1.90 -7.87
CA LEU A 27 -28.23 -2.52 -6.86
C LEU A 27 -28.32 -1.75 -5.54
N GLU A 28 -28.19 -2.48 -4.44
CA GLU A 28 -28.11 -1.93 -3.10
C GLU A 28 -26.80 -1.18 -2.90
N VAL A 29 -26.87 0.09 -2.49
CA VAL A 29 -25.72 0.92 -2.13
C VAL A 29 -25.83 1.36 -0.68
N GLN A 30 -24.79 1.10 0.11
CA GLN A 30 -24.59 1.62 1.46
C GLN A 30 -23.27 2.40 1.49
N ILE A 31 -23.20 3.49 2.22
CA ILE A 31 -21.95 4.23 2.40
C ILE A 31 -21.61 4.24 3.89
N ASP A 32 -20.47 3.67 4.23
CA ASP A 32 -19.86 3.82 5.55
C ASP A 32 -19.04 5.10 5.59
N VAL A 33 -19.48 6.05 6.41
CA VAL A 33 -18.80 7.33 6.64
C VAL A 33 -18.00 7.21 7.92
N THR A 34 -16.67 7.22 7.82
CA THR A 34 -15.78 7.24 8.99
C THR A 34 -15.31 8.66 9.22
N THR A 35 -15.70 9.22 10.37
CA THR A 35 -15.30 10.57 10.79
C THR A 35 -13.97 10.53 11.54
N ASP A 36 -13.29 11.66 11.53
CA ASP A 36 -12.02 11.87 12.20
C ASP A 36 -12.22 12.51 13.59
N GLY A 37 -11.31 13.36 14.07
CA GLY A 37 -11.43 14.03 15.35
C GLY A 37 -12.64 14.97 15.47
N TRP A 38 -13.28 15.36 14.37
CA TRP A 38 -14.24 16.46 14.31
C TRP A 38 -15.47 16.17 13.43
N GLY A 39 -16.02 14.95 13.52
CA GLY A 39 -17.17 14.51 12.70
C GLY A 39 -18.43 15.42 12.67
N PHE A 40 -18.58 16.36 13.60
CA PHE A 40 -19.67 17.35 13.61
C PHE A 40 -19.52 18.46 12.56
N GLU A 41 -18.38 18.55 11.87
CA GLU A 41 -18.08 19.61 10.90
C GLU A 41 -18.21 19.18 9.44
N GLY A 42 -18.47 17.90 9.21
CA GLY A 42 -18.73 17.37 7.88
C GLY A 42 -20.18 17.57 7.49
N TYR A 43 -20.41 18.01 6.25
CA TYR A 43 -21.66 17.79 5.52
C TYR A 43 -21.34 16.99 4.28
N TRP A 44 -22.23 16.09 3.90
CA TRP A 44 -22.11 15.44 2.61
C TRP A 44 -23.45 15.11 2.01
N GLU A 45 -23.47 14.92 0.70
CA GLU A 45 -24.64 14.41 0.02
C GLU A 45 -24.30 13.46 -1.12
N LEU A 46 -25.23 12.55 -1.37
CA LEU A 46 -25.23 11.64 -2.51
C LEU A 46 -26.15 12.20 -3.59
N VAL A 47 -25.64 12.36 -4.81
CA VAL A 47 -26.40 12.84 -5.97
C VAL A 47 -26.14 11.97 -7.20
N PRO A 48 -27.01 11.99 -8.22
CA PRO A 48 -26.69 11.45 -9.54
C PRO A 48 -25.40 12.08 -10.10
N GLY A 49 -24.61 11.28 -10.81
CA GLY A 49 -23.30 11.69 -11.32
C GLY A 49 -23.37 12.95 -12.19
N GLY A 50 -22.47 13.89 -11.93
CA GLY A 50 -22.38 15.17 -12.64
C GLY A 50 -23.34 16.25 -12.12
N ASN A 51 -24.26 15.93 -11.20
CA ASN A 51 -25.07 16.97 -10.57
C ASN A 51 -24.23 17.84 -9.62
N PRO A 52 -24.48 19.16 -9.57
CA PRO A 52 -23.91 20.00 -8.52
C PRO A 52 -24.54 19.69 -7.16
N CYS A 53 -23.87 20.10 -6.09
CA CYS A 53 -24.41 19.97 -4.75
C CYS A 53 -25.76 20.71 -4.62
N GLY A 54 -26.75 20.08 -4.00
CA GLY A 54 -28.12 20.57 -3.78
C GLY A 54 -29.08 20.28 -4.92
N SER A 55 -28.64 19.53 -5.95
CA SER A 55 -29.45 19.20 -7.12
C SER A 55 -29.66 17.70 -7.25
N GLY A 56 -30.91 17.25 -7.05
CA GLY A 56 -31.24 15.82 -7.12
C GLY A 56 -30.66 15.02 -5.96
N THR A 57 -30.52 15.64 -4.79
CA THR A 57 -30.06 15.00 -3.54
C THR A 57 -30.85 13.72 -3.26
N ILE A 58 -30.16 12.59 -3.29
CA ILE A 58 -30.66 11.28 -2.90
C ILE A 58 -30.61 11.15 -1.38
N PHE A 59 -29.51 11.62 -0.79
CA PHE A 59 -29.28 11.64 0.65
C PHE A 59 -28.39 12.81 1.03
N ALA A 60 -28.58 13.37 2.22
CA ALA A 60 -27.68 14.34 2.84
C ALA A 60 -27.41 13.93 4.30
N GLY A 61 -26.14 13.92 4.70
CA GLY A 61 -25.67 13.45 6.00
C GLY A 61 -24.66 14.40 6.65
N GLY A 62 -24.23 14.07 7.86
CA GLY A 62 -23.38 14.91 8.70
C GLY A 62 -24.17 16.01 9.41
N ASN A 63 -23.60 17.21 9.53
CA ASN A 63 -24.22 18.37 10.18
C ASN A 63 -25.17 19.14 9.24
N THR A 64 -26.23 18.46 8.81
CA THR A 64 -27.25 19.00 7.90
C THR A 64 -28.07 20.17 8.48
N THR A 65 -27.92 20.48 9.77
CA THR A 65 -28.61 21.60 10.42
C THR A 65 -27.87 22.92 10.22
N GLN A 66 -26.54 22.87 10.16
CA GLN A 66 -25.69 24.07 10.16
C GLN A 66 -24.87 24.21 8.87
N LEU A 67 -24.67 23.11 8.16
CA LEU A 67 -23.87 23.04 6.96
C LEU A 67 -24.74 22.59 5.79
N GLY A 68 -24.28 22.95 4.60
CA GLY A 68 -24.84 22.47 3.34
C GLY A 68 -23.87 22.75 2.20
N CYS A 69 -24.38 22.72 0.98
CA CYS A 69 -23.59 22.89 -0.24
C CYS A 69 -22.81 24.21 -0.38
N SER A 70 -23.12 25.22 0.44
CA SER A 70 -22.41 26.50 0.48
C SER A 70 -21.46 26.63 1.67
N GLY A 71 -21.19 25.53 2.39
CA GLY A 71 -20.49 25.56 3.67
C GLY A 71 -21.41 25.98 4.81
N GLY A 72 -20.83 26.42 5.92
CA GLY A 72 -21.56 26.95 7.06
C GLY A 72 -20.63 27.32 8.20
N THR A 73 -21.06 27.06 9.44
CA THR A 73 -20.18 27.15 10.61
C THR A 73 -20.60 26.07 11.59
N ALA A 74 -19.78 25.03 11.70
CA ALA A 74 -20.07 23.87 12.52
C ALA A 74 -19.93 24.19 14.01
N THR A 75 -20.78 23.60 14.84
CA THR A 75 -20.66 23.67 16.30
C THR A 75 -20.81 22.29 16.92
N ILE A 76 -20.00 22.04 17.95
CA ILE A 76 -19.99 20.78 18.70
C ILE A 76 -21.41 20.44 19.18
N GLY A 77 -21.83 19.19 18.94
CA GLY A 77 -23.13 18.67 19.35
C GLY A 77 -24.19 18.58 18.23
N ASN A 78 -23.84 18.98 17.01
CA ASN A 78 -24.67 18.79 15.80
C ASN A 78 -23.97 17.86 14.81
N GLY A 79 -24.70 17.15 13.96
CA GLY A 79 -24.10 16.23 12.98
C GLY A 79 -23.55 14.94 13.58
N TYR A 80 -22.54 14.35 12.93
CA TYR A 80 -21.99 13.07 13.33
C TYR A 80 -21.07 13.18 14.55
N ALA A 81 -20.94 12.07 15.28
CA ALA A 81 -19.97 11.97 16.36
C ALA A 81 -18.54 11.87 15.83
N ASN A 82 -17.57 12.16 16.69
CA ASN A 82 -16.15 12.11 16.36
C ASN A 82 -15.65 10.66 16.38
N SER A 83 -14.73 10.34 15.47
CA SER A 83 -13.95 9.10 15.42
C SER A 83 -14.82 7.84 15.41
N THR A 84 -15.89 7.89 14.62
CA THR A 84 -16.85 6.78 14.49
C THR A 84 -17.14 6.49 13.03
N THR A 85 -17.63 5.28 12.76
CA THR A 85 -18.19 4.92 11.47
C THR A 85 -19.72 4.95 11.55
N ILE A 86 -20.36 5.59 10.57
CA ILE A 86 -21.81 5.67 10.40
C ILE A 86 -22.16 5.02 9.07
N SER A 87 -23.05 4.02 9.08
CA SER A 87 -23.54 3.40 7.85
C SER A 87 -24.83 4.09 7.40
N GLU A 88 -24.81 4.68 6.22
CA GLU A 88 -25.96 5.38 5.62
C GLU A 88 -26.50 4.58 4.43
N GLY A 89 -27.82 4.62 4.25
CA GLY A 89 -28.56 3.75 3.33
C GLY A 89 -29.19 2.54 4.05
N PRO A 90 -29.43 1.41 3.35
CA PRO A 90 -29.15 1.20 1.95
C PRO A 90 -30.11 1.96 1.01
N TRP A 91 -29.62 2.30 -0.19
CA TRP A 91 -30.43 2.83 -1.28
C TRP A 91 -30.41 1.88 -2.47
N CYS A 92 -31.56 1.70 -3.13
CA CYS A 92 -31.60 1.01 -4.41
C CYS A 92 -31.30 2.01 -5.53
N LEU A 93 -30.09 1.94 -6.07
CA LEU A 93 -29.58 2.83 -7.11
C LEU A 93 -29.56 2.11 -8.45
N THR A 94 -29.75 2.84 -9.54
CA THR A 94 -29.72 2.28 -10.91
C THR A 94 -28.38 1.64 -11.18
N GLU A 95 -28.39 0.40 -11.65
CA GLU A 95 -27.19 -0.34 -12.04
C GLU A 95 -26.50 0.36 -13.23
N ASN A 96 -25.17 0.37 -13.22
CA ASN A 96 -24.31 0.99 -14.24
C ASN A 96 -24.50 2.51 -14.41
N ALA A 97 -25.18 3.17 -13.46
CA ALA A 97 -25.24 4.63 -13.40
C ALA A 97 -24.11 5.19 -12.54
N THR A 98 -23.66 6.41 -12.86
CA THR A 98 -22.69 7.15 -12.07
C THR A 98 -23.39 7.93 -10.96
N TYR A 99 -22.75 8.01 -9.80
CA TYR A 99 -23.17 8.79 -8.64
C TYR A 99 -22.00 9.58 -8.09
N ASP A 100 -22.29 10.74 -7.51
CA ASP A 100 -21.31 11.60 -6.87
C ASP A 100 -21.60 11.75 -5.38
N ILE A 101 -20.55 11.69 -4.57
CA ILE A 101 -20.52 12.15 -3.18
C ILE A 101 -19.95 13.57 -3.19
N LYS A 102 -20.75 14.55 -2.74
CA LYS A 102 -20.28 15.92 -2.46
C LYS A 102 -19.95 15.99 -0.99
N SER A 103 -18.67 16.14 -0.66
CA SER A 103 -18.19 16.30 0.71
C SER A 103 -17.86 17.76 0.96
N ILE A 104 -18.30 18.28 2.10
CA ILE A 104 -18.04 19.63 2.60
C ILE A 104 -17.45 19.49 3.99
N ASP A 105 -16.30 20.09 4.20
CA ASP A 105 -15.58 20.15 5.48
C ASP A 105 -15.40 21.62 5.86
N ASP A 106 -15.97 22.02 7.00
CA ASP A 106 -15.92 23.39 7.51
C ASP A 106 -14.53 23.82 7.99
N TYR A 107 -13.74 22.91 8.58
CA TYR A 107 -12.43 23.25 9.17
C TYR A 107 -11.28 23.01 8.21
N ASN A 108 -11.52 22.30 7.11
CA ASN A 108 -10.57 22.06 6.04
C ASN A 108 -9.30 21.37 6.55
N ASP A 109 -9.47 20.40 7.42
CA ASP A 109 -8.44 19.46 7.86
C ASP A 109 -8.62 18.06 7.27
N GLY A 110 -9.76 17.80 6.62
CA GLY A 110 -10.08 16.61 5.84
C GLY A 110 -10.46 15.43 6.71
N GLY A 111 -9.93 14.25 6.40
CA GLY A 111 -10.01 13.07 7.28
C GLY A 111 -11.31 12.27 7.22
N THR A 112 -12.44 12.86 6.80
CA THR A 112 -13.68 12.09 6.59
C THR A 112 -13.51 11.10 5.44
N LYS A 113 -13.73 9.80 5.72
CA LYS A 113 -13.59 8.71 4.75
C LYS A 113 -14.96 8.15 4.37
N TYR A 114 -15.19 7.92 3.08
CA TYR A 114 -16.38 7.30 2.51
C TYR A 114 -16.03 5.94 1.91
N THR A 115 -16.53 4.86 2.52
CA THR A 115 -16.45 3.52 1.94
C THR A 115 -17.79 3.16 1.32
N VAL A 116 -17.85 3.15 -0.01
CA VAL A 116 -19.05 2.82 -0.78
C VAL A 116 -19.13 1.31 -0.93
N LYS A 117 -20.21 0.72 -0.43
CA LYS A 117 -20.55 -0.68 -0.56
C LYS A 117 -21.65 -0.87 -1.59
N ILE A 118 -21.43 -1.76 -2.55
CA ILE A 118 -22.43 -2.16 -3.56
C ILE A 118 -22.72 -3.64 -3.35
N GLU A 119 -23.97 -3.99 -3.06
CA GLU A 119 -24.36 -5.37 -2.65
C GLU A 119 -23.46 -5.91 -1.53
N SER A 120 -23.20 -5.07 -0.52
CA SER A 120 -22.29 -5.31 0.62
C SER A 120 -20.78 -5.38 0.30
N PHE A 121 -20.35 -5.31 -0.96
CA PHE A 121 -18.93 -5.30 -1.32
C PHE A 121 -18.33 -3.88 -1.25
N PRO A 122 -17.22 -3.64 -0.52
CA PRO A 122 -16.64 -2.31 -0.34
C PRO A 122 -15.81 -1.84 -1.56
N ILE A 123 -16.49 -1.53 -2.66
CA ILE A 123 -15.87 -1.27 -3.97
C ILE A 123 -15.01 0.00 -4.01
N TYR A 124 -15.44 1.06 -3.30
CA TYR A 124 -14.76 2.35 -3.34
C TYR A 124 -14.42 2.85 -1.94
N SER A 125 -13.26 3.48 -1.82
CA SER A 125 -12.78 4.12 -0.59
C SER A 125 -12.21 5.49 -0.92
N PHE A 126 -12.94 6.54 -0.55
CA PHE A 126 -12.54 7.93 -0.74
C PHE A 126 -12.21 8.58 0.59
N THR A 127 -11.25 9.51 0.60
CA THR A 127 -10.91 10.31 1.79
C THR A 127 -10.94 11.78 1.41
N ALA A 128 -11.74 12.56 2.12
CA ALA A 128 -11.77 14.02 2.00
C ALA A 128 -10.44 14.62 2.47
N VAL A 129 -9.95 15.60 1.72
CA VAL A 129 -8.67 16.28 1.98
C VAL A 129 -8.80 17.80 1.98
N GLY A 130 -9.93 18.34 1.52
CA GLY A 130 -10.16 19.78 1.50
C GLY A 130 -11.61 20.17 1.84
N THR A 131 -11.87 21.48 1.76
CA THR A 131 -13.15 22.08 2.13
C THR A 131 -14.31 21.53 1.32
N ILE A 132 -14.09 21.26 0.03
CA ILE A 132 -15.08 20.69 -0.87
C ILE A 132 -14.38 19.63 -1.71
N ASP A 133 -14.85 18.39 -1.58
CA ASP A 133 -14.41 17.28 -2.40
C ASP A 133 -15.58 16.67 -3.16
N ASN A 134 -15.29 16.15 -4.34
CA ASN A 134 -16.25 15.45 -5.18
C ASN A 134 -15.70 14.07 -5.56
N PHE A 135 -16.40 13.02 -5.14
CA PHE A 135 -16.03 11.64 -5.44
C PHE A 135 -17.08 10.99 -6.31
N SER A 136 -16.69 10.49 -7.49
CA SER A 136 -17.59 9.81 -8.41
C SER A 136 -17.37 8.31 -8.34
N PHE A 137 -18.44 7.54 -8.37
CA PHE A 137 -18.41 6.08 -8.47
C PHE A 137 -19.49 5.57 -9.45
N ILE A 138 -19.29 4.37 -9.98
CA ILE A 138 -20.29 3.68 -10.81
C ILE A 138 -20.96 2.62 -9.95
N ASN A 139 -22.29 2.58 -9.96
CA ASN A 139 -23.05 1.56 -9.26
C ASN A 139 -23.08 0.24 -10.04
N SER A 140 -21.98 -0.51 -10.00
CA SER A 140 -21.86 -1.81 -10.64
C SER A 140 -21.24 -2.83 -9.67
N LEU A 141 -21.60 -4.09 -9.85
CA LEU A 141 -20.93 -5.19 -9.16
C LEU A 141 -19.44 -5.23 -9.52
N PRO A 142 -18.57 -5.70 -8.61
CA PRO A 142 -17.19 -5.98 -8.96
C PRO A 142 -17.11 -7.13 -9.97
N PRO A 143 -15.95 -7.30 -10.62
CA PRO A 143 -15.72 -8.47 -11.45
C PRO A 143 -15.92 -9.77 -10.65
N GLU A 144 -16.34 -10.85 -11.29
CA GLU A 144 -16.68 -12.10 -10.57
C GLU A 144 -15.45 -12.76 -9.95
N LEU A 145 -14.34 -12.78 -10.70
CA LEU A 145 -13.06 -13.38 -10.32
C LEU A 145 -11.95 -12.38 -10.67
N ASP A 146 -11.32 -11.78 -9.68
CA ASP A 146 -10.26 -10.78 -9.87
C ASP A 146 -9.22 -10.90 -8.76
N ALA A 147 -8.06 -11.44 -9.11
CA ALA A 147 -6.89 -11.55 -8.26
C ALA A 147 -5.85 -10.54 -8.76
N SER A 148 -5.43 -9.63 -7.89
CA SER A 148 -4.44 -8.62 -8.23
C SER A 148 -3.14 -8.82 -7.45
N MET A 149 -2.02 -8.42 -8.05
CA MET A 149 -0.76 -8.25 -7.33
C MET A 149 -0.73 -6.88 -6.66
N LEU A 150 -0.66 -6.85 -5.33
CA LEU A 150 -0.71 -5.61 -4.55
C LEU A 150 0.70 -5.05 -4.29
N THR A 151 1.58 -5.87 -3.71
CA THR A 151 2.96 -5.48 -3.35
C THR A 151 3.95 -6.60 -3.67
N LEU A 152 5.22 -6.19 -3.80
CA LEU A 152 6.35 -7.12 -3.84
C LEU A 152 7.34 -6.75 -2.74
N GLU A 153 7.35 -7.55 -1.68
CA GLU A 153 8.10 -7.34 -0.45
C GLU A 153 9.56 -7.83 -0.56
N THR A 154 9.90 -8.67 -1.54
CA THR A 154 11.28 -9.06 -1.84
C THR A 154 12.19 -7.85 -1.90
N SER A 155 13.28 -7.84 -1.12
CA SER A 155 14.16 -6.67 -0.95
C SER A 155 14.75 -6.18 -2.28
N ALA A 156 15.02 -4.88 -2.37
CA ALA A 156 15.62 -4.29 -3.58
C ALA A 156 17.10 -4.63 -3.73
N PHE A 157 17.84 -4.82 -2.63
CA PHE A 157 19.21 -5.33 -2.66
C PHE A 157 19.29 -6.62 -1.85
N MET A 158 20.01 -7.60 -2.35
CA MET A 158 20.20 -8.91 -1.70
C MET A 158 21.59 -9.43 -2.02
N GLU A 159 22.17 -10.26 -1.17
CA GLU A 159 23.44 -10.94 -1.49
C GLU A 159 23.19 -12.20 -2.33
N ILE A 160 24.23 -12.69 -3.02
CA ILE A 160 24.20 -14.02 -3.64
C ILE A 160 23.84 -15.07 -2.59
N GLY A 161 22.72 -15.75 -2.80
CA GLY A 161 22.19 -16.74 -1.87
C GLY A 161 20.80 -17.22 -2.30
N SER A 162 20.11 -17.92 -1.39
CA SER A 162 18.70 -18.25 -1.57
C SER A 162 17.86 -17.01 -1.30
N ILE A 163 17.08 -16.59 -2.29
CA ILE A 163 16.24 -15.39 -2.23
C ILE A 163 14.78 -15.81 -2.29
N ASP A 164 14.05 -15.46 -1.24
CA ASP A 164 12.62 -15.69 -1.19
C ASP A 164 11.86 -14.64 -2.03
N VAL A 165 10.91 -15.12 -2.83
CA VAL A 165 9.98 -14.27 -3.57
C VAL A 165 8.72 -14.10 -2.72
N ILE A 166 8.53 -12.90 -2.17
CA ILE A 166 7.52 -12.59 -1.15
C ILE A 166 6.73 -11.37 -1.61
N GLY A 167 5.41 -11.42 -1.46
CA GLY A 167 4.54 -10.29 -1.77
C GLY A 167 3.11 -10.55 -1.30
N ASP A 168 2.24 -9.61 -1.64
CA ASP A 168 0.82 -9.67 -1.33
C ASP A 168 0.01 -9.71 -2.62
N ALA A 169 -0.97 -10.61 -2.66
CA ALA A 169 -2.04 -10.61 -3.65
C ALA A 169 -3.34 -10.16 -2.98
N GLU A 170 -4.29 -9.64 -3.73
CA GLU A 170 -5.60 -9.23 -3.21
C GLU A 170 -6.71 -9.82 -4.10
N ASN A 171 -7.80 -10.27 -3.47
CA ASN A 171 -9.01 -10.61 -4.19
C ASN A 171 -9.88 -9.36 -4.36
N LEU A 172 -9.91 -8.78 -5.56
CA LEU A 172 -10.78 -7.65 -5.91
C LEU A 172 -12.13 -8.09 -6.49
N GLY A 173 -12.36 -9.40 -6.61
CA GLY A 173 -13.56 -9.98 -7.18
C GLY A 173 -14.67 -10.29 -6.17
N ALA A 174 -15.85 -10.60 -6.69
CA ALA A 174 -17.03 -10.98 -5.89
C ALA A 174 -16.95 -12.40 -5.30
N THR A 175 -16.08 -13.26 -5.86
CA THR A 175 -16.00 -14.69 -5.49
C THR A 175 -14.75 -14.96 -4.68
N ALA A 176 -14.85 -15.80 -3.65
CA ALA A 176 -13.68 -16.24 -2.88
C ALA A 176 -12.68 -17.02 -3.76
N ILE A 177 -11.39 -16.74 -3.60
CA ILE A 177 -10.32 -17.47 -4.28
C ILE A 177 -9.91 -18.67 -3.43
N THR A 178 -10.04 -19.85 -4.04
CA THR A 178 -9.79 -21.19 -3.48
C THR A 178 -8.53 -21.85 -4.04
N SER A 179 -8.05 -21.38 -5.18
CA SER A 179 -6.75 -21.75 -5.76
C SER A 179 -6.25 -20.63 -6.67
N LEU A 180 -4.93 -20.49 -6.79
CA LEU A 180 -4.28 -19.62 -7.77
C LEU A 180 -2.84 -20.10 -7.98
N ASP A 181 -2.23 -19.72 -9.09
CA ASP A 181 -0.80 -19.89 -9.31
C ASP A 181 -0.09 -18.56 -9.04
N ILE A 182 0.95 -18.57 -8.22
CA ILE A 182 1.92 -17.46 -8.14
C ILE A 182 3.07 -17.80 -9.08
N ASN A 183 3.38 -16.89 -9.99
CA ASN A 183 4.46 -17.07 -10.95
C ASN A 183 5.51 -15.99 -10.77
N TYR A 184 6.78 -16.33 -10.98
CA TYR A 184 7.81 -15.34 -11.17
C TYR A 184 8.75 -15.65 -12.33
N SER A 185 9.42 -14.61 -12.82
CA SER A 185 10.46 -14.70 -13.85
C SER A 185 11.52 -13.62 -13.60
N ILE A 186 12.78 -13.99 -13.85
CA ILE A 186 13.94 -13.11 -13.76
C ILE A 186 14.40 -12.78 -15.18
N ASP A 187 14.48 -11.49 -15.52
CA ASP A 187 14.93 -10.98 -16.83
C ASP A 187 14.22 -11.61 -18.03
N SER A 188 12.91 -11.85 -17.88
CA SER A 188 12.09 -12.56 -18.89
C SER A 188 12.58 -13.99 -19.19
N GLY A 189 13.34 -14.58 -18.27
CA GLY A 189 13.73 -15.98 -18.28
C GLY A 189 12.54 -16.93 -18.03
N PRO A 190 12.83 -18.23 -17.83
CA PRO A 190 11.80 -19.24 -17.58
C PRO A 190 10.88 -18.85 -16.41
N THR A 191 9.58 -19.06 -16.60
CA THR A 191 8.61 -18.93 -15.52
C THR A 191 8.83 -20.04 -14.50
N VAL A 192 8.84 -19.65 -13.23
CA VAL A 192 8.72 -20.56 -12.09
C VAL A 192 7.32 -20.37 -11.52
N THR A 193 6.61 -21.46 -11.29
CA THR A 193 5.20 -21.46 -10.87
C THR A 193 5.04 -22.21 -9.55
N ASP A 194 4.35 -21.60 -8.60
CA ASP A 194 3.86 -22.20 -7.37
C ASP A 194 2.34 -22.27 -7.42
N ALA A 195 1.81 -23.49 -7.49
CA ALA A 195 0.39 -23.77 -7.61
C ALA A 195 -0.25 -23.91 -6.23
N LEU A 196 -0.95 -22.87 -5.78
CA LEU A 196 -1.59 -22.81 -4.47
C LEU A 196 -3.01 -23.39 -4.54
N THR A 197 -3.34 -24.26 -3.59
CA THR A 197 -4.66 -24.92 -3.51
C THR A 197 -5.18 -24.92 -2.07
N GLY A 198 -6.49 -25.07 -1.89
CA GLY A 198 -7.11 -25.10 -0.56
C GLY A 198 -7.14 -23.72 0.12
N LEU A 199 -7.08 -22.65 -0.67
CA LEU A 199 -7.20 -21.27 -0.20
C LEU A 199 -8.65 -20.95 0.17
N ASN A 200 -8.84 -19.82 0.84
CA ASN A 200 -10.14 -19.21 1.09
C ASN A 200 -9.98 -17.68 1.23
N ILE A 201 -9.46 -17.04 0.19
CA ILE A 201 -9.26 -15.60 0.16
C ILE A 201 -10.63 -14.96 -0.13
N ALA A 202 -11.24 -14.37 0.89
CA ALA A 202 -12.53 -13.70 0.74
C ALA A 202 -12.43 -12.50 -0.21
N PRO A 203 -13.54 -12.06 -0.83
CA PRO A 203 -13.61 -10.79 -1.55
C PRO A 203 -13.03 -9.63 -0.73
N PHE A 204 -12.28 -8.74 -1.40
CA PHE A 204 -11.64 -7.54 -0.84
C PHE A 204 -10.73 -7.84 0.36
N THR A 205 -9.97 -8.93 0.26
CA THR A 205 -9.03 -9.38 1.29
C THR A 205 -7.68 -9.71 0.67
N GLU A 206 -6.63 -9.32 1.37
CA GLU A 206 -5.23 -9.59 1.02
C GLU A 206 -4.81 -11.03 1.37
N TYR A 207 -3.84 -11.55 0.63
CA TYR A 207 -3.17 -12.81 0.85
C TYR A 207 -1.66 -12.65 0.67
N ASN A 208 -0.95 -12.69 1.79
CA ASN A 208 0.51 -12.65 1.81
C ASN A 208 1.05 -14.03 1.42
N PHE A 209 1.98 -14.07 0.47
CA PHE A 209 2.59 -15.31 0.01
C PHE A 209 4.12 -15.27 0.17
N THR A 210 4.68 -16.46 0.36
CA THR A 210 6.09 -16.74 0.11
C THR A 210 6.13 -17.87 -0.90
N HIS A 211 6.73 -17.60 -2.07
CA HIS A 211 6.78 -18.57 -3.16
C HIS A 211 7.60 -19.80 -2.73
N ALA A 212 7.09 -21.00 -2.98
CA ALA A 212 7.70 -22.25 -2.51
C ALA A 212 9.11 -22.52 -3.07
N THR A 213 9.41 -21.97 -4.25
CA THR A 213 10.73 -22.05 -4.86
C THR A 213 11.46 -20.71 -4.73
N PRO A 214 12.54 -20.61 -3.96
CA PRO A 214 13.37 -19.42 -3.92
C PRO A 214 14.20 -19.29 -5.21
N TRP A 215 14.58 -18.06 -5.54
CA TRP A 215 15.56 -17.80 -6.60
C TRP A 215 16.98 -17.88 -6.04
N VAL A 216 17.90 -18.50 -6.80
CA VAL A 216 19.31 -18.64 -6.41
C VAL A 216 20.20 -18.07 -7.50
N PRO A 217 20.50 -16.75 -7.48
CA PRO A 217 21.47 -16.15 -8.40
C PRO A 217 22.87 -16.74 -8.19
N THR A 218 23.63 -16.88 -9.27
CA THR A 218 25.05 -17.30 -9.24
C THR A 218 26.02 -16.15 -9.51
N VAL A 219 25.50 -15.01 -9.95
CA VAL A 219 26.26 -13.82 -10.33
C VAL A 219 25.58 -12.60 -9.70
N GLY A 220 26.39 -11.63 -9.27
CA GLY A 220 25.87 -10.34 -8.81
C GLY A 220 25.57 -9.40 -9.98
N GLY A 221 24.60 -8.51 -9.83
CA GLY A 221 24.16 -7.58 -10.86
C GLY A 221 22.73 -7.12 -10.66
N ASP A 222 22.23 -6.31 -11.59
CA ASP A 222 20.84 -5.86 -11.60
C ASP A 222 19.98 -6.82 -12.40
N TYR A 223 18.79 -7.11 -11.87
CA TYR A 223 17.82 -8.05 -12.40
C TYR A 223 16.40 -7.47 -12.34
N THR A 224 15.58 -7.82 -13.32
CA THR A 224 14.14 -7.53 -13.34
C THR A 224 13.38 -8.74 -12.80
N LEU A 225 12.81 -8.60 -11.59
CA LEU A 225 11.88 -9.57 -11.00
C LEU A 225 10.45 -9.20 -11.41
N LYS A 226 9.80 -10.10 -12.14
CA LYS A 226 8.39 -10.00 -12.52
C LYS A 226 7.61 -11.09 -11.80
N VAL A 227 6.52 -10.72 -11.13
CA VAL A 227 5.65 -11.64 -10.39
C VAL A 227 4.21 -11.42 -10.83
N TRP A 228 3.46 -12.50 -11.03
CA TRP A 228 2.05 -12.42 -11.43
C TRP A 228 1.22 -13.60 -10.93
N VAL A 229 -0.08 -13.36 -10.76
CA VAL A 229 -1.07 -14.40 -10.49
C VAL A 229 -1.60 -15.01 -11.79
N SER A 230 -2.01 -16.28 -11.75
CA SER A 230 -2.77 -16.91 -12.83
C SER A 230 -3.63 -18.05 -12.32
N ASN A 231 -4.42 -18.70 -13.19
CA ASN A 231 -5.15 -19.94 -12.86
C ASN A 231 -6.10 -19.81 -11.65
N VAL A 232 -6.67 -18.62 -11.45
CA VAL A 232 -7.52 -18.28 -10.31
C VAL A 232 -8.77 -19.17 -10.35
N ASN A 233 -9.00 -19.96 -9.29
CA ASN A 233 -10.03 -21.01 -9.21
C ASN A 233 -10.07 -21.97 -10.42
N GLY A 234 -8.93 -22.24 -11.06
CA GLY A 234 -8.87 -23.09 -12.25
C GLY A 234 -9.36 -22.40 -13.53
N SER A 235 -9.67 -21.10 -13.48
CA SER A 235 -10.00 -20.29 -14.65
C SER A 235 -8.72 -19.90 -15.39
N ALA A 236 -8.76 -19.99 -16.72
CA ALA A 236 -7.64 -19.55 -17.56
C ALA A 236 -7.50 -18.02 -17.65
N VAL A 237 -8.54 -17.27 -17.29
CA VAL A 237 -8.58 -15.82 -17.44
C VAL A 237 -9.19 -15.20 -16.18
N ASP A 238 -8.41 -14.29 -15.58
CA ASP A 238 -8.87 -13.31 -14.61
C ASP A 238 -9.77 -12.26 -15.30
N SER A 239 -10.78 -11.74 -14.62
CA SER A 239 -11.67 -10.71 -15.17
C SER A 239 -10.97 -9.38 -15.45
N VAL A 240 -9.85 -9.07 -14.76
CA VAL A 240 -9.09 -7.83 -14.94
C VAL A 240 -7.59 -8.09 -15.12
N PRO A 241 -7.16 -8.70 -16.25
CA PRO A 241 -5.76 -9.15 -16.45
C PRO A 241 -4.66 -8.08 -16.35
N ALA A 242 -5.04 -6.80 -16.31
CA ALA A 242 -4.13 -5.67 -16.24
C ALA A 242 -3.52 -5.47 -14.85
N ASN A 243 -4.13 -6.02 -13.79
CA ASN A 243 -3.71 -5.86 -12.40
C ASN A 243 -3.05 -7.13 -11.82
N ASP A 244 -2.96 -8.21 -12.60
CA ASP A 244 -2.40 -9.50 -12.19
C ASP A 244 -0.89 -9.49 -11.96
N MET A 245 -0.17 -8.41 -12.31
CA MET A 245 1.29 -8.42 -12.45
C MET A 245 1.96 -7.20 -11.81
N ILE A 246 3.07 -7.46 -11.12
CA ILE A 246 4.01 -6.44 -10.62
C ILE A 246 5.43 -6.73 -11.10
N THR A 247 6.22 -5.67 -11.30
CA THR A 247 7.63 -5.77 -11.69
C THR A 247 8.48 -4.89 -10.77
N LYS A 248 9.63 -5.41 -10.34
CA LYS A 248 10.58 -4.73 -9.47
C LYS A 248 12.01 -4.95 -9.97
N GLN A 249 12.81 -3.88 -9.94
CA GLN A 249 14.26 -3.98 -10.13
C GLN A 249 14.89 -4.41 -8.81
N ILE A 250 15.73 -5.43 -8.87
CA ILE A 250 16.49 -5.94 -7.73
C ILE A 250 17.97 -6.03 -8.09
N THR A 251 18.83 -5.74 -7.13
CA THR A 251 20.28 -5.78 -7.27
C THR A 251 20.85 -6.88 -6.38
N ILE A 252 21.57 -7.81 -6.99
CA ILE A 252 22.30 -8.85 -6.28
C ILE A 252 23.73 -8.39 -6.06
N VAL A 253 24.08 -8.16 -4.81
CA VAL A 253 25.43 -7.84 -4.37
C VAL A 253 26.28 -9.10 -4.54
N GLY A 254 27.32 -8.98 -5.36
CA GLY A 254 28.28 -10.06 -5.58
C GLY A 254 29.03 -10.42 -4.28
N GLN A 255 29.50 -11.66 -4.18
CA GLN A 255 30.30 -12.06 -3.03
C GLN A 255 31.58 -11.23 -2.96
N THR A 256 31.80 -10.59 -1.81
CA THR A 256 33.08 -9.94 -1.51
C THR A 256 34.04 -11.01 -0.99
N PRO A 257 35.19 -11.26 -1.65
CA PRO A 257 36.13 -12.27 -1.17
C PRO A 257 36.62 -11.93 0.24
N ASN A 258 36.63 -12.92 1.15
CA ASN A 258 37.30 -12.75 2.44
C ASN A 258 38.82 -12.78 2.23
N ILE A 259 39.41 -11.59 2.19
CA ILE A 259 40.85 -11.40 1.99
C ILE A 259 41.62 -11.24 3.30
N ILE A 260 41.04 -11.50 4.48
CA ILE A 260 41.72 -11.26 5.78
C ILE A 260 43.06 -12.00 5.85
N SER A 261 43.10 -13.27 5.44
CA SER A 261 44.33 -14.06 5.43
C SER A 261 45.42 -13.47 4.53
N SER A 262 45.03 -12.76 3.46
CA SER A 262 45.94 -12.16 2.49
C SER A 262 46.83 -11.07 3.11
N TYR A 263 46.34 -10.36 4.13
CA TYR A 263 47.11 -9.30 4.81
C TYR A 263 48.30 -9.83 5.61
N THR A 264 48.27 -11.11 6.00
CA THR A 264 49.35 -11.76 6.75
C THR A 264 50.35 -12.51 5.86
N TYR A 265 50.03 -12.67 4.56
CA TYR A 265 50.89 -13.38 3.63
C TYR A 265 51.97 -12.44 3.09
N THR A 266 53.23 -12.69 3.45
CA THR A 266 54.38 -11.83 3.13
C THR A 266 54.71 -11.74 1.64
N GLY A 267 54.14 -12.61 0.80
CA GLY A 267 54.28 -12.56 -0.65
C GLY A 267 53.29 -11.61 -1.35
N ASN A 268 52.31 -11.06 -0.63
CA ASN A 268 51.36 -10.10 -1.20
C ASN A 268 51.93 -8.69 -1.21
N THR A 269 51.70 -7.98 -2.32
CA THR A 269 51.90 -6.53 -2.40
C THR A 269 50.53 -5.88 -2.56
N PHE A 270 50.20 -4.94 -1.67
CA PHE A 270 48.98 -4.17 -1.74
C PHE A 270 49.26 -2.80 -2.34
N ALA A 271 48.43 -2.38 -3.30
CA ALA A 271 48.34 -1.01 -3.74
C ALA A 271 47.10 -0.39 -3.12
N TYR A 272 47.23 0.84 -2.62
CA TYR A 272 46.13 1.56 -1.99
C TYR A 272 45.76 2.76 -2.86
N THR A 273 44.47 2.93 -3.10
CA THR A 273 43.91 4.13 -3.73
C THR A 273 43.32 4.99 -2.63
N GLU A 274 43.72 6.26 -2.57
CA GLU A 274 43.11 7.22 -1.64
C GLU A 274 41.71 7.57 -2.14
N ILE A 275 40.70 7.27 -1.33
CA ILE A 275 39.29 7.56 -1.63
C ILE A 275 38.93 8.98 -1.19
N GLY A 276 39.36 9.40 -0.02
CA GLY A 276 39.11 10.75 0.47
C GLY A 276 39.97 11.09 1.67
N ASN A 277 40.11 12.38 1.92
CA ASN A 277 40.89 12.87 3.05
C ASN A 277 40.23 14.11 3.68
N SER A 278 40.99 14.86 4.47
CA SER A 278 40.52 16.12 5.09
C SER A 278 39.97 17.17 4.12
N THR A 279 40.36 17.17 2.84
CA THR A 279 39.79 18.04 1.81
C THR A 279 38.32 17.74 1.53
N ASP A 280 37.89 16.50 1.78
CA ASP A 280 36.49 16.05 1.66
C ASP A 280 35.72 16.20 2.98
N ALA A 281 36.25 16.99 3.92
CA ALA A 281 35.70 17.19 5.27
C ALA A 281 35.71 15.94 6.17
N ILE A 282 36.58 14.96 5.89
CA ILE A 282 36.91 13.90 6.85
C ILE A 282 37.79 14.50 7.95
N SER A 283 37.34 14.47 9.20
CA SER A 283 38.06 15.14 10.30
C SER A 283 38.28 14.25 11.50
N ILE A 284 37.31 13.43 11.87
CA ILE A 284 37.39 12.44 12.97
C ILE A 284 36.55 11.23 12.57
N PRO A 285 36.98 10.46 11.55
CA PRO A 285 36.19 9.31 11.08
C PRO A 285 36.12 8.25 12.19
N MET A 286 34.91 7.82 12.52
CA MET A 286 34.67 6.77 13.52
C MET A 286 34.36 5.44 12.87
N ASP A 287 33.63 5.46 11.76
CA ASP A 287 33.24 4.27 11.03
C ASP A 287 33.01 4.58 9.55
N LEU A 288 32.98 3.53 8.75
CA LEU A 288 32.59 3.59 7.35
C LEU A 288 31.78 2.36 6.99
N ASP A 289 30.87 2.51 6.04
CA ASP A 289 30.15 1.39 5.49
C ASP A 289 29.77 1.64 4.02
N PHE A 290 29.58 0.56 3.28
CA PHE A 290 29.12 0.62 1.91
C PHE A 290 27.60 0.51 1.88
N HIS A 291 26.94 1.50 1.29
CA HIS A 291 25.57 1.32 0.88
C HIS A 291 25.51 0.19 -0.18
N PRO A 292 24.47 -0.65 -0.20
CA PRO A 292 24.35 -1.77 -1.16
C PRO A 292 24.45 -1.40 -2.65
N ASN A 293 24.31 -0.12 -2.98
CA ASN A 293 24.48 0.42 -4.35
C ASN A 293 25.96 0.77 -4.69
N GLY A 294 26.90 0.54 -3.78
CA GLY A 294 28.33 0.79 -3.97
C GLY A 294 28.83 2.16 -3.49
N GLU A 295 27.98 3.04 -2.95
CA GLU A 295 28.44 4.27 -2.31
C GLU A 295 29.19 3.95 -1.00
N LEU A 296 30.32 4.62 -0.77
CA LEU A 296 31.02 4.56 0.52
C LEU A 296 30.57 5.73 1.38
N TRP A 297 30.06 5.45 2.57
CA TRP A 297 29.75 6.48 3.54
C TRP A 297 30.72 6.43 4.71
N VAL A 298 31.20 7.60 5.13
CA VAL A 298 32.07 7.78 6.29
C VAL A 298 31.34 8.63 7.30
N VAL A 299 31.31 8.19 8.56
CA VAL A 299 30.75 8.98 9.66
C VAL A 299 31.85 9.60 10.50
N ASN A 300 31.79 10.93 10.68
CA ASN A 300 32.67 11.63 11.60
C ASN A 300 32.02 11.75 12.98
N LEU A 301 32.83 11.63 14.03
CA LEU A 301 32.44 11.99 15.39
C LEU A 301 31.98 13.45 15.46
N GLY A 302 30.91 13.69 16.22
CA GLY A 302 30.50 15.04 16.53
C GLY A 302 31.47 15.73 17.50
N LEU A 303 31.98 16.88 17.10
CA LEU A 303 32.71 17.75 18.01
C LEU A 303 31.73 18.61 18.81
N TRP A 304 31.61 18.36 20.11
CA TRP A 304 30.90 19.26 21.02
C TRP A 304 31.70 20.56 21.16
N ASN A 305 31.16 21.65 20.61
CA ASN A 305 31.78 22.97 20.67
C ASN A 305 30.98 23.97 21.53
N GLY A 306 29.97 23.49 22.28
CA GLY A 306 29.13 24.32 23.15
C GLY A 306 28.16 25.26 22.41
N THR A 307 28.05 25.16 21.08
CA THR A 307 27.14 25.97 20.24
C THR A 307 26.18 25.08 19.43
N GLY A 308 25.17 25.70 18.80
CA GLY A 308 24.14 25.01 18.00
C GLY A 308 24.65 24.24 16.77
N SER A 309 25.93 24.37 16.41
CA SER A 309 26.58 23.66 15.30
C SER A 309 27.37 22.41 15.75
N SER A 310 27.18 21.92 16.98
CA SER A 310 27.72 20.62 17.44
C SER A 310 27.02 19.43 16.78
N GLY A 311 27.68 18.27 16.73
CA GLY A 311 27.13 17.03 16.16
C GLY A 311 27.93 16.50 14.97
N GLY A 312 27.84 15.18 14.76
CA GLY A 312 28.52 14.38 13.75
C GLY A 312 28.03 14.68 12.33
N THR A 313 28.78 14.17 11.36
CA THR A 313 28.55 14.42 9.94
C THR A 313 28.78 13.15 9.16
N THR A 314 28.17 13.06 7.98
CA THR A 314 28.45 11.99 7.03
C THR A 314 29.07 12.56 5.76
N ILE A 315 29.99 11.79 5.18
CA ILE A 315 30.55 12.05 3.85
C ILE A 315 30.19 10.84 3.00
N THR A 316 29.47 11.09 1.92
CA THR A 316 29.17 10.07 0.90
C THR A 316 30.16 10.22 -0.25
N PHE A 317 30.84 9.13 -0.62
CA PHE A 317 31.63 9.03 -1.83
C PHE A 317 30.84 8.25 -2.88
N TYR A 318 30.52 8.92 -3.98
CA TYR A 318 29.98 8.30 -5.18
C TYR A 318 31.13 7.78 -6.02
N LYS A 319 31.03 6.54 -6.52
CA LYS A 319 32.06 5.87 -7.31
C LYS A 319 33.45 5.88 -6.61
N PRO A 320 33.53 5.40 -5.36
CA PRO A 320 34.76 5.46 -4.57
C PRO A 320 35.90 4.70 -5.28
N GLY A 321 36.99 5.40 -5.57
CA GLY A 321 38.21 4.86 -6.19
C GLY A 321 38.14 4.75 -7.72
N GLU A 322 37.05 5.21 -8.34
CA GLU A 322 36.83 5.11 -9.78
C GLU A 322 36.89 6.48 -10.49
N VAL A 323 36.90 6.45 -11.83
CA VAL A 323 36.83 7.66 -12.65
C VAL A 323 35.50 8.37 -12.42
N GLY A 324 35.58 9.66 -12.06
CA GLY A 324 34.40 10.48 -11.79
C GLY A 324 33.89 10.38 -10.35
N GLN A 325 34.74 9.95 -9.41
CA GLN A 325 34.46 10.02 -7.97
C GLN A 325 34.02 11.44 -7.54
N GLN A 326 33.00 11.50 -6.69
CA GLN A 326 32.54 12.74 -6.06
C GLN A 326 32.30 12.52 -4.57
N SER A 327 32.49 13.55 -3.75
CA SER A 327 32.17 13.54 -2.33
C SER A 327 31.01 14.49 -2.01
N LEU A 328 30.14 14.10 -1.08
CA LEU A 328 29.04 14.90 -0.59
C LEU A 328 29.04 14.92 0.94
N TYR A 329 29.24 16.12 1.50
CA TYR A 329 29.11 16.36 2.93
C TYR A 329 27.65 16.57 3.32
N ARG A 330 27.20 15.88 4.37
CA ARG A 330 25.88 16.07 4.98
C ARG A 330 25.98 16.24 6.49
N LYS A 331 25.11 17.11 7.01
CA LYS A 331 24.94 17.33 8.44
C LYS A 331 23.47 17.56 8.74
N ASP A 332 22.94 16.78 9.67
CA ASP A 332 21.58 16.97 10.15
C ASP A 332 21.45 18.29 10.94
N SER A 333 20.33 18.99 10.75
CA SER A 333 20.06 20.28 11.39
C SER A 333 19.96 20.17 12.93
N ASN A 334 19.59 19.00 13.44
CA ASN A 334 19.52 18.67 14.86
C ASN A 334 20.54 17.59 15.24
N SER A 335 21.68 17.56 14.52
CA SER A 335 22.78 16.62 14.75
C SER A 335 23.31 16.62 16.18
N LYS A 336 23.17 17.72 16.93
CA LYS A 336 23.47 17.76 18.38
C LYS A 336 22.67 16.77 19.24
N HIS A 337 21.55 16.25 18.74
CA HIS A 337 20.68 15.31 19.44
C HIS A 337 20.72 13.93 18.80
N PHE A 338 20.45 13.83 17.50
CA PHE A 338 20.33 12.55 16.81
C PHE A 338 21.66 11.98 16.30
N MET A 339 22.65 12.85 16.08
CA MET A 339 23.98 12.49 15.59
C MET A 339 25.06 13.08 16.50
N ALA A 340 24.83 13.12 17.83
CA ALA A 340 25.67 13.92 18.71
C ALA A 340 27.11 13.40 18.76
N LEU A 341 27.25 12.07 18.86
CA LEU A 341 28.51 11.34 19.01
C LEU A 341 28.41 9.97 18.29
N PRO A 342 28.15 9.93 16.97
CA PRO A 342 28.02 8.68 16.25
C PRO A 342 29.37 7.96 16.27
N THR A 343 29.33 6.65 16.52
CA THR A 343 30.52 5.79 16.55
C THR A 343 30.45 4.64 15.56
N GLY A 344 29.30 4.45 14.91
CA GLY A 344 29.10 3.41 13.92
C GLY A 344 28.25 3.94 12.75
N LEU A 345 28.31 3.24 11.64
CA LEU A 345 27.36 3.36 10.54
C LEU A 345 27.15 1.95 9.99
N ALA A 346 25.88 1.56 9.81
CA ALA A 346 25.57 0.31 9.15
C ALA A 346 24.41 0.50 8.18
N PHE A 347 24.58 -0.01 6.96
CA PHE A 347 23.49 -0.16 6.01
C PHE A 347 22.82 -1.52 6.15
N SER A 348 21.53 -1.50 5.90
CA SER A 348 20.75 -2.70 5.63
C SER A 348 20.52 -2.83 4.14
N LEU A 349 20.19 -4.05 3.71
CA LEU A 349 19.95 -4.40 2.31
C LEU A 349 18.71 -3.72 1.69
N ASN A 350 17.88 -3.03 2.46
CA ASN A 350 16.78 -2.21 1.93
C ASN A 350 17.16 -0.73 1.75
N GLY A 351 18.45 -0.40 1.87
CA GLY A 351 18.99 0.96 1.70
C GLY A 351 18.83 1.86 2.94
N ASN A 352 18.18 1.39 3.99
CA ASN A 352 18.14 2.10 5.27
C ASN A 352 19.49 1.97 5.98
N PHE A 353 19.80 2.96 6.82
CA PHE A 353 21.01 2.95 7.63
C PHE A 353 20.72 3.34 9.08
N ALA A 354 21.63 2.97 9.97
CA ALA A 354 21.65 3.40 11.36
C ALA A 354 23.06 3.86 11.74
N THR A 355 23.16 4.72 12.76
CA THR A 355 24.40 5.33 13.26
C THR A 355 24.43 5.36 14.79
#